data_AF-A0A3A9K5N8-F1
#
_entry.id   AF-A0A3A9K5N8-F1
#
_cell.length_a   1.000
_cell.length_b   1.000
_cell.length_c   1.000
_cell.angle_alpha   90.00
_cell.angle_beta   90.00
_cell.angle_gamma   90.00
#
_symmetry.space_group_name_H-M   'P 1'
#
loop_
_entity.id
_entity.type
_entity.pdbx_description
1 polymer ?
#
loop_
_entity_poly.entity_id
_entity_poly.type
_entity_poly.pdbx_seq_one_letter_code
_entity_poly.pdbx_strand_id
1 'polypeptide(L)'
;MKRLQLIDIEKTNTSSSPRTFHEFLQETMKKILNLKPLTTKTALATFYSECHPCTTTIFHSSNDFLQRISSVLDYGLKILPVLVQFELLSTTKIKDVYIFQGFNKTTYENESWCFLSKKAKCDSELLQHINLFFDSDRSHHTMRLWMYCLEDGDTDCLQNTAQAPCSST
;
A
#
# COMPACT_ATOMS: atom_id res chain seq x y z
N MET A 1 -41.17 -28.31 18.40
CA MET A 1 -39.98 -28.46 17.54
C MET A 1 -40.03 -27.41 16.43
N LYS A 2 -39.25 -26.33 16.54
CA LYS A 2 -39.11 -25.31 15.48
C LYS A 2 -37.73 -25.47 14.86
N ARG A 3 -37.72 -25.83 13.57
CA ARG A 3 -36.53 -25.96 12.71
C ARG A 3 -36.13 -24.55 12.28
N LEU A 4 -35.14 -23.95 12.94
CA LEU A 4 -34.54 -22.69 12.49
C LEU A 4 -33.68 -22.99 11.27
N GLN A 5 -33.99 -22.28 10.19
CA GLN A 5 -33.34 -22.39 8.89
C GLN A 5 -31.89 -21.91 9.00
N LEU A 6 -30.98 -22.65 8.36
CA LEU A 6 -29.61 -22.21 8.11
C LEU A 6 -29.68 -20.87 7.38
N ILE A 7 -29.05 -19.86 7.98
CA ILE A 7 -28.65 -18.67 7.24
C ILE A 7 -27.47 -19.11 6.37
N ASP A 8 -27.69 -19.12 5.06
CA ASP A 8 -26.61 -19.10 4.08
C ASP A 8 -25.78 -17.85 4.35
N ILE A 9 -24.67 -18.03 5.06
CA ILE A 9 -23.61 -17.03 5.12
C ILE A 9 -23.01 -17.02 3.72
N GLU A 10 -23.52 -16.12 2.89
CA GLU A 10 -22.88 -15.75 1.64
C GLU A 10 -21.39 -15.53 1.91
N LYS A 11 -20.56 -16.35 1.27
CA LYS A 11 -19.11 -16.22 1.19
C LYS A 11 -18.77 -14.87 0.56
N THR A 12 -18.70 -13.82 1.37
CA THR A 12 -18.05 -12.58 0.97
C THR A 12 -16.54 -12.71 1.12
N ASN A 13 -15.84 -12.31 0.05
CA ASN A 13 -14.38 -12.24 -0.14
C ASN A 13 -13.68 -13.51 -0.65
N THR A 14 -14.03 -13.93 -1.87
CA THR A 14 -12.99 -14.47 -2.77
C THR A 14 -12.08 -13.32 -3.19
N SER A 15 -10.99 -13.08 -2.45
CA SER A 15 -9.88 -12.30 -2.99
C SER A 15 -9.35 -13.03 -4.23
N SER A 16 -9.49 -12.42 -5.41
CA SER A 16 -8.87 -12.95 -6.62
C SER A 16 -7.36 -13.02 -6.41
N SER A 17 -6.75 -14.18 -6.70
CA SER A 17 -5.29 -14.34 -6.60
C SER A 17 -4.58 -13.27 -7.44
N PRO A 18 -3.55 -12.58 -6.91
CA PRO A 18 -2.82 -11.56 -7.66
C PRO A 18 -2.21 -12.16 -8.94
N ARG A 19 -2.41 -11.46 -10.05
CA ARG A 19 -1.95 -11.87 -11.39
C ARG A 19 -0.64 -11.21 -11.78
N THR A 20 -0.31 -10.08 -11.16
CA THR A 20 0.95 -9.37 -11.38
C THR A 20 1.72 -9.20 -10.07
N PHE A 21 3.03 -8.97 -10.17
CA PHE A 21 3.84 -8.67 -8.98
C PHE A 21 3.39 -7.40 -8.27
N HIS A 22 2.97 -6.39 -9.02
CA HIS A 22 2.50 -5.15 -8.43
C HIS A 22 1.21 -5.35 -7.62
N GLU A 23 0.26 -6.14 -8.14
CA GLU A 23 -0.95 -6.53 -7.42
C GLU A 23 -0.62 -7.32 -6.14
N PHE A 24 0.36 -8.22 -6.20
CA PHE A 24 0.86 -8.93 -5.01
C PHE A 24 1.40 -7.96 -3.96
N LEU A 25 2.22 -6.99 -4.35
CA LEU A 25 2.73 -5.96 -3.43
C LEU A 25 1.58 -5.17 -2.81
N GLN A 26 0.62 -4.72 -3.62
CA GLN A 26 -0.54 -3.95 -3.16
C GLN A 26 -1.35 -4.69 -2.11
N GLU A 27 -1.76 -5.94 -2.41
CA GLU A 27 -2.58 -6.73 -1.51
C GLU A 27 -1.81 -7.12 -0.23
N THR A 28 -0.51 -7.42 -0.36
CA THR A 28 0.34 -7.76 0.79
C THR A 28 0.51 -6.55 1.72
N MET A 29 0.84 -5.37 1.18
CA MET A 29 1.00 -4.16 1.99
C MET A 29 -0.32 -3.73 2.63
N LYS A 30 -1.44 -3.85 1.92
CA LYS A 30 -2.77 -3.63 2.48
C LYS A 30 -3.03 -4.56 3.67
N LYS A 31 -2.70 -5.84 3.57
CA LYS A 31 -2.84 -6.79 4.69
C LYS A 31 -1.93 -6.40 5.86
N ILE A 32 -0.67 -6.09 5.60
CA ILE A 32 0.31 -5.68 6.62
C ILE A 32 -0.18 -4.45 7.39
N LEU A 33 -0.62 -3.39 6.70
CA LEU A 33 -1.06 -2.15 7.34
C LEU A 33 -2.38 -2.29 8.13
N ASN A 34 -3.16 -3.33 7.86
CA ASN A 34 -4.38 -3.65 8.61
C ASN A 34 -4.11 -4.55 9.84
N LEU A 35 -2.88 -5.02 10.08
CA LEU A 35 -2.55 -5.83 11.25
C LEU A 35 -2.64 -5.01 12.54
N LYS A 36 -3.25 -5.59 13.58
CA LYS A 36 -3.33 -5.02 14.93
C LYS A 36 -2.95 -6.10 15.96
N PRO A 37 -1.76 -6.03 16.60
CA PRO A 37 -0.68 -5.05 16.39
C PRO A 37 0.15 -5.32 15.12
N LEU A 38 0.61 -4.25 14.48
CA LEU A 38 1.64 -4.32 13.44
C LEU A 38 3.02 -4.45 14.10
N THR A 39 3.74 -5.53 13.81
CA THR A 39 5.08 -5.81 14.30
C THR A 39 5.94 -6.40 13.18
N THR A 40 7.26 -6.37 13.31
CA THR A 40 8.18 -7.05 12.37
C THR A 40 7.85 -8.51 12.15
N LYS A 41 7.53 -9.23 13.23
CA LYS A 41 7.16 -10.63 13.15
C LYS A 41 5.87 -10.84 12.36
N THR A 42 4.83 -10.04 12.61
CA THR A 42 3.53 -10.21 11.95
C THR A 42 3.57 -9.74 10.50
N ALA A 43 4.33 -8.69 10.19
CA ALA A 43 4.55 -8.22 8.82
C ALA A 43 5.28 -9.27 7.97
N LEU A 44 6.40 -9.81 8.47
CA LEU A 44 7.14 -10.87 7.77
C LEU A 44 6.29 -12.13 7.58
N ALA A 45 5.59 -12.58 8.62
CA ALA A 45 4.72 -13.75 8.53
C ALA A 45 3.63 -13.57 7.45
N THR A 46 3.02 -12.38 7.38
CA THR A 46 2.05 -12.03 6.33
C THR A 46 2.68 -12.05 4.96
N PHE A 47 3.88 -11.48 4.82
CA PHE A 47 4.59 -11.46 3.55
C PHE A 47 4.84 -12.88 3.01
N TYR A 48 5.34 -13.78 3.87
CA TYR A 48 5.57 -15.18 3.49
C TYR A 48 4.28 -15.92 3.15
N SER A 49 3.21 -15.73 3.92
CA SER A 49 1.93 -16.41 3.67
C SER A 49 1.28 -15.97 2.35
N GLU A 50 1.43 -14.70 1.98
CA GLU A 50 0.91 -14.17 0.71
C GLU A 50 1.77 -14.56 -0.48
N CYS A 51 3.06 -14.78 -0.27
CA CYS A 51 3.98 -15.08 -1.37
C CYS A 51 3.80 -16.51 -1.89
N HIS A 52 3.61 -17.49 -1.00
CA HIS A 52 3.57 -18.92 -1.33
C HIS A 52 2.50 -19.31 -2.38
N PRO A 53 1.26 -18.80 -2.33
CA PRO A 53 0.20 -19.20 -3.28
C PRO A 53 0.42 -18.69 -4.71
N CYS A 54 1.21 -17.63 -4.91
CA CYS A 54 1.35 -16.96 -6.21
C CYS A 54 2.74 -17.10 -6.84
N THR A 55 3.66 -17.85 -6.21
CA THR A 55 5.05 -18.02 -6.67
C THR A 55 5.15 -18.47 -8.13
N THR A 56 4.31 -19.39 -8.58
CA THR A 56 4.35 -19.91 -9.95
C THR A 56 3.66 -19.02 -10.98
N THR A 57 2.89 -18.02 -10.52
CA THR A 57 2.10 -17.13 -11.40
C THR A 57 2.81 -15.81 -11.66
N ILE A 58 3.55 -15.32 -10.67
CA ILE A 58 4.12 -13.97 -10.67
C ILE A 58 5.58 -13.94 -11.09
N PHE A 59 6.31 -15.04 -10.92
CA PHE A 59 7.74 -15.11 -11.16
C PHE A 59 8.07 -15.99 -12.37
N HIS A 60 9.07 -15.56 -13.14
CA HIS A 60 9.48 -16.25 -14.36
C HIS A 60 10.53 -17.34 -14.12
N SER A 61 11.20 -17.32 -12.96
CA SER A 61 12.19 -18.33 -12.54
C SER A 61 12.43 -18.28 -11.02
N SER A 62 13.10 -19.29 -10.46
CA SER A 62 13.53 -19.27 -9.05
C SER A 62 14.51 -18.13 -8.76
N ASN A 63 15.36 -17.76 -9.73
CA ASN A 63 16.29 -16.64 -9.56
C ASN A 63 15.55 -15.30 -9.54
N ASP A 64 14.58 -15.11 -10.43
CA ASP A 64 13.68 -13.94 -10.45
C ASP A 64 12.91 -13.82 -9.12
N PHE A 65 12.37 -14.93 -8.63
CA PHE A 65 11.76 -15.00 -7.30
C PHE A 65 12.70 -14.53 -6.20
N LEU A 66 13.88 -15.14 -6.09
CA LEU A 66 14.85 -14.82 -5.03
C LEU A 66 15.28 -13.37 -5.08
N GLN A 67 15.58 -12.84 -6.27
CA GLN A 67 16.00 -11.44 -6.44
C GLN A 67 14.91 -10.48 -5.99
N ARG A 68 13.69 -10.62 -6.53
CA ARG A 68 12.61 -9.66 -6.26
C ARG A 68 12.12 -9.74 -4.83
N ILE A 69 11.95 -10.95 -4.28
CA ILE A 69 11.51 -11.12 -2.90
C ILE A 69 12.58 -10.66 -1.91
N SER A 70 13.86 -10.93 -2.15
CA SER A 70 14.93 -10.44 -1.27
C SER A 70 14.93 -8.91 -1.22
N SER A 71 14.83 -8.24 -2.36
CA SER A 71 14.73 -6.78 -2.40
C SER A 71 13.52 -6.25 -1.64
N VAL A 72 12.33 -6.84 -1.86
CA VAL A 72 11.12 -6.41 -1.16
C VAL A 72 11.20 -6.63 0.34
N LEU A 73 11.80 -7.73 0.79
CA LEU A 73 12.01 -7.97 2.22
C LEU A 73 13.01 -6.96 2.80
N ASP A 74 14.13 -6.71 2.12
CA ASP A 74 15.15 -5.77 2.58
C ASP A 74 14.60 -4.35 2.70
N TYR A 75 13.92 -3.85 1.66
CA TYR A 75 13.36 -2.51 1.66
C TYR A 75 12.08 -2.39 2.49
N GLY A 76 11.25 -3.44 2.51
CA GLY A 76 10.11 -3.55 3.41
C GLY A 76 10.51 -3.49 4.88
N LEU A 77 11.59 -4.17 5.27
CA LEU A 77 12.13 -4.12 6.63
C LEU A 77 12.71 -2.75 6.99
N LYS A 78 13.32 -2.03 6.03
CA LYS A 78 13.82 -0.67 6.26
C LYS A 78 12.69 0.32 6.55
N ILE A 79 11.56 0.22 5.85
CA ILE A 79 10.44 1.15 6.05
C ILE A 79 9.51 0.74 7.20
N LEU A 80 9.52 -0.53 7.62
CA LEU A 80 8.60 -1.04 8.63
C LEU A 80 8.60 -0.28 9.97
N PRO A 81 9.74 0.18 10.53
CA PRO A 81 9.73 0.98 11.76
C PRO A 81 8.87 2.25 11.63
N VAL A 82 8.83 2.87 10.44
CA VAL A 82 7.95 4.01 10.15
C VAL A 82 6.49 3.55 10.11
N LEU A 83 6.21 2.45 9.42
CA LEU A 83 4.84 1.91 9.29
C LEU A 83 4.25 1.44 10.63
N VAL A 84 5.07 0.99 11.58
CA VAL A 84 4.62 0.65 12.94
C VAL A 84 4.07 1.88 13.68
N GLN A 85 4.61 3.06 13.39
CA GLN A 85 4.14 4.34 13.96
C GLN A 85 2.96 4.95 13.18
N PHE A 86 2.63 4.36 12.04
CA PHE A 86 1.57 4.82 11.16
C PHE A 86 0.23 4.17 11.52
N GLU A 87 -0.73 4.99 11.91
CA GLU A 87 -2.11 4.58 12.14
C GLU A 87 -2.93 4.76 10.88
N LEU A 88 -3.20 3.66 10.19
CA LEU A 88 -4.07 3.63 9.02
C LEU A 88 -5.49 4.09 9.39
N LEU A 89 -6.00 5.09 8.68
CA LEU A 89 -7.34 5.65 8.83
C LEU A 89 -8.25 5.27 7.65
N SER A 90 -7.73 5.39 6.42
CA SER A 90 -8.47 5.07 5.20
C SER A 90 -7.56 4.49 4.11
N THR A 91 -8.17 3.84 3.13
CA THR A 91 -7.48 3.31 1.96
C THR A 91 -8.28 3.64 0.72
N THR A 92 -7.64 4.29 -0.25
CA THR A 92 -8.25 4.67 -1.52
C THR A 92 -7.53 3.94 -2.65
N LYS A 93 -8.28 3.36 -3.60
CA LYS A 93 -7.70 2.68 -4.76
C LYS A 93 -7.73 3.61 -5.97
N ILE A 94 -6.57 3.81 -6.59
CA ILE A 94 -6.41 4.56 -7.84
C ILE A 94 -5.79 3.62 -8.85
N LYS A 95 -6.55 3.28 -9.89
CA LYS A 95 -6.17 2.20 -10.84
C LYS A 95 -5.81 0.91 -10.08
N ASP A 96 -4.56 0.49 -10.16
CA ASP A 96 -3.99 -0.70 -9.55
C ASP A 96 -3.15 -0.40 -8.30
N VAL A 97 -3.11 0.85 -7.82
CA VAL A 97 -2.38 1.28 -6.61
C VAL A 97 -3.34 1.60 -5.46
N TYR A 98 -2.96 1.22 -4.25
CA TYR A 98 -3.59 1.69 -3.02
C TYR A 98 -2.83 2.89 -2.44
N ILE A 99 -3.58 3.93 -2.10
CA ILE A 99 -3.15 5.05 -1.26
C ILE A 99 -3.64 4.80 0.16
N PHE A 100 -2.70 4.62 1.07
CA PHE A 100 -2.93 4.39 2.50
C PHE A 100 -2.81 5.71 3.22
N GLN A 101 -3.93 6.21 3.74
CA GLN A 101 -3.98 7.50 4.42
C GLN A 101 -4.07 7.26 5.92
N GLY A 102 -3.30 8.01 6.70
CA GLY A 102 -3.24 7.80 8.13
C GLY A 102 -2.48 8.88 8.88
N PHE A 103 -2.29 8.61 10.17
CA PHE A 103 -1.65 9.51 11.11
C PHE A 103 -0.35 8.91 11.64
N ASN A 104 0.75 9.65 11.55
CA ASN A 104 2.03 9.21 12.08
C ASN A 104 2.19 9.67 13.52
N LYS A 105 2.32 8.71 14.45
CA LYS A 105 2.42 8.99 15.90
C LYS A 105 3.73 9.64 16.33
N THR A 106 4.77 9.57 15.48
CA THR A 106 6.07 10.16 15.77
C THR A 106 6.12 11.62 15.36
N THR A 107 5.67 11.93 14.14
CA THR A 107 5.71 13.29 13.59
C THR A 107 4.46 14.11 13.93
N TYR A 108 3.39 13.45 14.37
CA TYR A 108 2.07 14.04 14.59
C TYR A 108 1.48 14.70 13.33
N GLU A 109 1.82 14.16 12.16
CA GLU A 109 1.33 14.64 10.85
C GLU A 109 0.42 13.59 10.19
N ASN A 110 -0.55 14.07 9.41
CA ASN A 110 -1.28 13.22 8.47
C ASN A 110 -0.42 12.99 7.24
N GLU A 111 -0.24 11.73 6.86
CA GLU A 111 0.52 11.36 5.69
C GLU A 111 -0.18 10.25 4.91
N SER A 112 0.15 10.17 3.63
CA SER A 112 -0.25 9.11 2.73
C SER A 112 0.97 8.29 2.32
N TRP A 113 0.77 7.00 2.13
CA TRP A 113 1.75 6.10 1.56
C TRP A 113 1.16 5.38 0.36
N CYS A 114 1.93 5.21 -0.69
CA CYS A 114 1.67 4.19 -1.69
C CYS A 114 2.95 3.40 -1.97
N PHE A 115 2.81 2.08 -2.12
CA PHE A 115 3.94 1.20 -2.39
C PHE A 115 3.93 0.81 -3.85
N LEU A 116 5.05 0.95 -4.56
CA LEU A 116 5.12 0.74 -5.99
C LEU A 116 6.06 -0.42 -6.32
N SER A 117 5.75 -1.08 -7.44
CA SER A 117 6.76 -1.87 -8.15
C SER A 117 7.63 -0.92 -8.99
N LYS A 118 8.83 -1.35 -9.37
CA LYS A 118 9.72 -0.58 -10.25
C LYS A 118 9.04 -0.22 -11.57
N LYS A 119 8.22 -1.14 -12.11
CA LYS A 119 7.43 -0.91 -13.32
C LYS A 119 6.38 0.19 -13.11
N ALA A 120 5.62 0.11 -12.00
CA ALA A 120 4.58 1.09 -11.68
C ALA A 120 5.15 2.49 -11.41
N LYS A 121 6.35 2.57 -10.80
CA LYS A 121 7.07 3.84 -10.60
C LYS A 121 7.39 4.55 -11.92
N CYS A 122 7.62 3.82 -13.01
CA CYS A 122 7.91 4.40 -14.33
C CYS A 122 6.66 4.64 -15.20
N ASP A 123 5.46 4.32 -14.71
CA ASP A 123 4.22 4.49 -15.45
C ASP A 123 3.72 5.94 -15.33
N SER A 124 3.97 6.73 -16.38
CA SER A 124 3.60 8.14 -16.42
C SER A 124 2.10 8.38 -16.31
N GLU A 125 1.28 7.47 -16.85
CA GLU A 125 -0.17 7.59 -16.80
C GLU A 125 -0.66 7.34 -15.38
N LEU A 126 -0.14 6.33 -14.70
CA LEU A 126 -0.44 6.07 -13.28
C LEU A 126 -0.03 7.25 -12.39
N LEU A 127 1.20 7.76 -12.56
CA LEU A 127 1.68 8.91 -11.80
C LEU A 127 0.82 10.15 -12.03
N GLN A 128 0.34 10.38 -13.26
CA GLN A 128 -0.57 11.48 -13.54
C GLN A 128 -1.90 11.32 -12.79
N HIS A 129 -2.47 10.12 -12.72
CA HIS A 129 -3.70 9.86 -11.97
C HIS A 129 -3.50 10.06 -10.46
N ILE A 130 -2.35 9.66 -9.91
CA ILE A 130 -2.00 9.88 -8.50
C ILE A 130 -1.88 11.38 -8.21
N ASN A 131 -1.18 12.13 -9.06
CA ASN A 131 -1.05 13.59 -8.91
C ASN A 131 -2.42 14.29 -8.98
N LEU A 132 -3.25 13.95 -9.97
CA LEU A 132 -4.59 14.52 -10.12
C LEU A 132 -5.47 14.25 -8.90
N PHE A 133 -5.43 13.02 -8.35
CA PHE A 133 -6.13 12.70 -7.12
C PHE A 133 -5.65 13.59 -5.97
N PHE A 134 -4.34 13.73 -5.82
CA PHE A 134 -3.74 14.50 -4.74
C PHE A 134 -4.01 16.02 -4.84
N ASP A 135 -4.04 16.56 -6.05
CA ASP A 135 -4.38 17.96 -6.33
C ASP A 135 -5.88 18.25 -6.15
N SER A 136 -6.73 17.25 -6.40
CA SER A 136 -8.18 17.37 -6.30
C SER A 136 -8.69 17.36 -4.85
N ASP A 137 -7.93 16.76 -3.93
CA ASP A 137 -8.26 16.73 -2.50
C ASP A 137 -7.87 18.05 -1.83
N ARG A 138 -8.69 19.09 -2.10
CA ARG A 138 -8.53 20.45 -1.54
C ARG A 138 -9.04 20.56 -0.09
N SER A 139 -9.49 19.46 0.50
CA SER A 139 -10.35 19.52 1.66
C SER A 139 -9.60 19.80 2.97
N HIS A 140 -8.37 19.31 3.14
CA HIS A 140 -7.67 19.46 4.42
C HIS A 140 -6.14 19.55 4.25
N HIS A 141 -5.52 20.37 5.11
CA HIS A 141 -4.10 20.53 5.44
C HIS A 141 -3.07 19.73 4.63
N THR A 142 -2.01 20.43 4.18
CA THR A 142 -0.74 19.95 3.61
C THR A 142 -0.50 18.44 3.80
N MET A 143 -1.13 17.62 2.97
CA MET A 143 -0.91 16.18 3.02
C MET A 143 0.40 15.91 2.28
N ARG A 144 1.23 15.01 2.83
CA ARG A 144 2.38 14.45 2.11
C ARG A 144 2.01 13.06 1.62
N LEU A 145 2.32 12.76 0.36
CA LEU A 145 2.21 11.42 -0.21
C LEU A 145 3.61 10.88 -0.48
N TRP A 146 3.96 9.84 0.26
CA TRP A 146 5.18 9.07 0.06
C TRP A 146 4.95 7.95 -0.93
N MET A 147 5.69 7.97 -2.03
CA MET A 147 5.71 6.90 -3.02
C MET A 147 6.97 6.05 -2.81
N TYR A 148 6.80 4.85 -2.28
CA TYR A 148 7.90 3.97 -1.89
C TYR A 148 8.03 2.77 -2.82
N CYS A 149 9.15 2.63 -3.53
CA CYS A 149 9.40 1.47 -4.37
C CYS A 149 9.99 0.32 -3.53
N LEU A 150 9.27 -0.79 -3.43
CA LEU A 150 9.72 -1.93 -2.63
C LEU A 150 10.83 -2.74 -3.31
N GLU A 151 11.10 -2.54 -4.60
CA GLU A 151 12.14 -3.29 -5.33
C GLU A 151 13.52 -2.64 -5.26
N ASP A 152 13.62 -1.33 -5.02
CA ASP A 152 14.90 -0.61 -4.95
C ASP A 152 15.02 0.37 -3.78
N GLY A 153 13.95 0.58 -3.01
CA GLY A 153 13.95 1.45 -1.83
C GLY A 153 13.88 2.94 -2.15
N ASP A 154 13.75 3.30 -3.42
CA ASP A 154 13.58 4.70 -3.80
C ASP A 154 12.29 5.26 -3.20
N THR A 155 12.38 6.51 -2.76
CA THR A 155 11.25 7.22 -2.17
C THR A 155 11.10 8.59 -2.81
N ASP A 156 9.90 8.86 -3.34
CA ASP A 156 9.51 10.18 -3.83
C ASP A 156 8.42 10.75 -2.92
N CYS A 157 8.39 12.08 -2.73
CA CYS A 157 7.41 12.75 -1.89
C CYS A 157 6.67 13.82 -2.69
N LEU A 158 5.35 13.67 -2.79
CA LEU A 158 4.46 14.69 -3.33
C LEU A 158 3.87 15.47 -2.17
N GLN A 159 3.95 16.80 -2.22
CA GLN A 159 3.40 17.67 -1.20
C GLN A 159 2.44 18.65 -1.83
N ASN A 160 1.16 18.57 -1.45
CA ASN A 160 0.17 19.53 -1.90
C ASN A 160 0.42 20.81 -1.11
N THR A 161 1.04 21.80 -1.75
CA THR A 161 1.12 23.15 -1.20
C THR A 161 -0.20 23.82 -1.53
N ALA A 162 -1.14 23.78 -0.57
CA ALA A 162 -2.31 24.63 -0.64
C ALA A 162 -1.82 26.08 -0.82
N GLN A 163 -1.97 26.64 -2.03
CA GLN A 163 -1.70 28.05 -2.25
C GLN A 163 -2.59 28.83 -1.30
N ALA A 164 -1.98 29.61 -0.41
CA ALA A 164 -2.71 30.58 0.39
C ALA A 164 -3.53 31.45 -0.57
N PRO A 165 -4.82 31.73 -0.28
CA PRO A 165 -5.57 32.67 -1.10
C PRO A 165 -4.80 33.98 -1.11
N CYS A 166 -4.43 34.46 -2.31
CA CYS A 166 -3.83 35.77 -2.46
C CYS A 166 -4.76 36.79 -1.82
N SER A 167 -4.38 37.31 -0.65
CA SER A 167 -5.02 38.45 -0.01
C SER A 167 -4.95 39.61 -0.99
N SER A 168 -6.06 39.87 -1.67
CA SER A 168 -6.22 41.06 -2.50
C SER A 168 -6.63 42.19 -1.56
N THR A 169 -5.69 43.08 -1.24
CA THR A 169 -5.96 44.43 -0.72
C THR A 169 -5.23 45.41 -1.61
#